data_AF-A0A4Q2IRW7-F1
#
_entry.id   AF-A0A4Q2IRW7-F1
#
_cell.length_a   1.000
_cell.length_b   1.000
_cell.length_c   1.000
_cell.angle_alpha   90.00
_cell.angle_beta   90.00
_cell.angle_gamma   90.00
#
_symmetry.space_group_name_H-M   'P 1'
#
loop_
_entity.id
_entity.type
_entity.pdbx_description
1 polymer ?
#
loop_
_entity_poly.entity_id
_entity_poly.type
_entity_poly.pdbx_seq_one_letter_code
_entity_poly.pdbx_strand_id
1 'polypeptide(L)'
;MPKNKRPTPDKTVSSPEEKEDALIRRIGELALMLAEQEDGADEAAMRKRQDDAAELNKIIRKCLHRQEDDILYEALESSKDLDVAAWQLLRETMAEASEVAVIRREQEGDVEINAFVIPVFARTDGGLQAEQCFTDQEAFEQLGKSMQQAGLESPEAKVVLINHAYHLDEIDSITYSHLSDMLRDAYASMTDKKAAATPAIDRSFGGWPDNLFLPGDQAIELRFLLGFALKRVDDAFYRVPEDEAGMDAYFEQRAARFQQWTISAAPLLKRLLVDDGAAIDVNFLYQDLFHGGKERGIAEYFMLQMMSTLNQGLADCGIEPEATHALAGPVNLGDDIFLRVNLYRKSDDALVVTAEKPFGAGIGSDLDLQNEIDDVYDALGTIGVDALAIASGFDAQGHPLEVRPYSN
;
A
#
# COMPACT_ATOMS: atom_id res chain seq x y z
N MET A 1 -53.22 -53.11 -7.36
CA MET A 1 -52.77 -51.79 -7.84
C MET A 1 -51.62 -51.33 -6.95
N PRO A 2 -50.37 -51.26 -7.46
CA PRO A 2 -49.22 -50.87 -6.68
C PRO A 2 -49.16 -49.34 -6.54
N LYS A 3 -48.88 -48.85 -5.33
CA LYS A 3 -48.71 -47.44 -5.01
C LYS A 3 -47.32 -46.98 -5.48
N ASN A 4 -47.29 -46.04 -6.43
CA ASN A 4 -46.10 -45.32 -6.89
C ASN A 4 -45.40 -44.63 -5.70
N LYS A 5 -44.18 -45.04 -5.39
CA LYS A 5 -43.21 -44.19 -4.69
C LYS A 5 -42.59 -43.25 -5.73
N ARG A 6 -42.83 -41.95 -5.59
CA ARG A 6 -42.09 -40.93 -6.37
C ARG A 6 -40.61 -40.96 -5.94
N PRO A 7 -39.65 -40.78 -6.86
CA PRO A 7 -38.26 -40.62 -6.47
C PRO A 7 -38.12 -39.31 -5.69
N THR A 8 -37.34 -39.37 -4.61
CA THR A 8 -36.92 -38.21 -3.83
C THR A 8 -35.96 -37.39 -4.71
N PRO A 9 -36.06 -36.05 -4.77
CA PRO A 9 -35.14 -35.26 -5.58
C PRO A 9 -33.74 -35.40 -5.01
N ASP A 10 -32.80 -35.82 -5.86
CA ASP A 10 -31.37 -35.82 -5.54
C ASP A 10 -30.98 -34.40 -5.14
N LYS A 11 -30.56 -34.25 -3.88
CA LYS A 11 -29.79 -33.07 -3.48
C LYS A 11 -28.46 -33.19 -4.21
N THR A 12 -28.29 -32.42 -5.29
CA THR A 12 -26.97 -32.10 -5.81
C THR A 12 -26.17 -31.48 -4.67
N VAL A 13 -25.29 -32.28 -4.08
CA VAL A 13 -24.30 -31.80 -3.11
C VAL A 13 -23.24 -31.13 -3.96
N SER A 14 -23.25 -29.80 -4.02
CA SER A 14 -22.17 -29.07 -4.68
C SER A 14 -20.85 -29.32 -3.97
N SER A 15 -19.79 -29.52 -4.75
CA SER A 15 -18.44 -29.75 -4.24
C SER A 15 -17.94 -28.50 -3.49
N PRO A 16 -16.90 -28.61 -2.64
CA PRO A 16 -16.26 -27.44 -2.03
C PRO A 16 -15.75 -26.44 -3.08
N GLU A 17 -15.04 -26.91 -4.11
CA GLU A 17 -14.54 -26.11 -5.24
C GLU A 17 -15.68 -25.35 -5.94
N GLU A 18 -16.81 -26.01 -6.25
CA GLU A 18 -17.96 -25.35 -6.89
C GLU A 18 -18.57 -24.22 -6.02
N LYS A 19 -18.38 -24.27 -4.70
CA LYS A 19 -18.84 -23.20 -3.80
C LYS A 19 -17.85 -22.05 -3.72
N GLU A 20 -16.56 -22.35 -3.82
CA GLU A 20 -15.48 -21.36 -3.88
C GLU A 20 -15.59 -20.56 -5.18
N ASP A 21 -15.67 -21.25 -6.33
CA ASP A 21 -15.90 -20.62 -7.65
C ASP A 21 -17.15 -19.74 -7.67
N ALA A 22 -18.25 -20.23 -7.08
CA ALA A 22 -19.49 -19.47 -6.99
C ALA A 22 -19.36 -18.24 -6.07
N LEU A 23 -18.49 -18.28 -5.07
CA LEU A 23 -18.22 -17.17 -4.18
C LEU A 23 -17.33 -16.13 -4.86
N ILE A 24 -16.26 -16.56 -5.51
CA ILE A 24 -15.35 -15.72 -6.32
C ILE A 24 -16.16 -14.93 -7.34
N ARG A 25 -16.98 -15.63 -8.14
CA ARG A 25 -17.83 -14.98 -9.15
C ARG A 25 -18.81 -13.98 -8.52
N ARG A 26 -19.41 -14.31 -7.37
CA ARG A 26 -20.36 -13.42 -6.70
C ARG A 26 -19.68 -12.14 -6.21
N ILE A 27 -18.45 -12.23 -5.69
CA ILE A 27 -17.69 -11.05 -5.25
C ILE A 27 -17.42 -10.15 -6.45
N GLY A 28 -16.91 -10.71 -7.56
CA GLY A 28 -16.67 -9.96 -8.79
C GLY A 28 -17.93 -9.35 -9.40
N GLU A 29 -19.05 -10.08 -9.45
CA GLU A 29 -20.34 -9.59 -9.94
C GLU A 29 -20.86 -8.41 -9.10
N LEU A 30 -20.75 -8.47 -7.76
CA LEU A 30 -21.15 -7.38 -6.88
C LEU A 30 -20.29 -6.14 -7.09
N ALA A 31 -18.97 -6.30 -7.21
CA ALA A 31 -18.05 -5.19 -7.48
C ALA A 31 -18.36 -4.53 -8.83
N LEU A 32 -18.56 -5.32 -9.88
CA LEU A 32 -18.94 -4.83 -11.21
C LEU A 32 -20.26 -4.05 -11.17
N MET A 33 -21.29 -4.62 -10.54
CA MET A 33 -22.58 -3.93 -10.40
C MET A 33 -22.47 -2.61 -9.63
N LEU A 34 -21.56 -2.49 -8.66
CA LEU A 34 -21.34 -1.26 -7.90
C LEU A 34 -20.53 -0.22 -8.69
N ALA A 35 -19.60 -0.66 -9.52
CA ALA A 35 -18.79 0.20 -10.39
C ALA A 35 -19.58 0.75 -11.58
N GLU A 36 -20.45 -0.07 -12.20
CA GLU A 36 -21.28 0.33 -13.34
C GLU A 36 -22.49 1.21 -12.96
N GLN A 37 -22.87 1.22 -11.68
CA GLN A 37 -23.98 2.05 -11.21
C GLN A 37 -23.56 3.53 -11.19
N GLU A 38 -23.90 4.27 -12.25
CA GLU A 38 -23.95 5.73 -12.23
C GLU A 38 -24.81 6.19 -11.04
N ASP A 39 -24.48 7.35 -10.45
CA ASP A 39 -25.25 7.97 -9.35
C ASP A 39 -26.72 8.20 -9.78
N GLY A 40 -27.54 7.16 -9.59
CA GLY A 40 -28.94 7.17 -9.94
C GLY A 40 -29.68 8.21 -9.09
N ALA A 41 -30.34 9.16 -9.75
CA ALA A 41 -30.98 10.30 -9.10
C ALA A 41 -32.24 9.96 -8.25
N ASP A 42 -32.64 8.68 -8.13
CA ASP A 42 -33.80 8.24 -7.35
C ASP A 42 -33.39 7.40 -6.12
N GLU A 43 -34.09 7.60 -5.00
CA GLU A 43 -33.85 7.01 -3.69
C GLU A 43 -33.82 5.47 -3.73
N ALA A 44 -34.62 4.85 -4.61
CA ALA A 44 -34.65 3.39 -4.76
C ALA A 44 -33.33 2.82 -5.31
N ALA A 45 -32.68 3.52 -6.24
CA ALA A 45 -31.40 3.12 -6.80
C ALA A 45 -30.27 3.29 -5.77
N MET A 46 -30.26 4.42 -5.05
CA MET A 46 -29.31 4.67 -3.96
C MET A 46 -29.43 3.61 -2.86
N ARG A 47 -30.65 3.25 -2.46
CA ARG A 47 -30.88 2.21 -1.45
C ARG A 47 -30.40 0.85 -1.91
N LYS A 48 -30.66 0.48 -3.16
CA LYS A 48 -30.16 -0.78 -3.73
C LYS A 48 -28.62 -0.81 -3.72
N ARG A 49 -27.98 0.29 -4.15
CA ARG A 49 -26.50 0.42 -4.12
C ARG A 49 -25.95 0.24 -2.71
N GLN A 50 -26.58 0.84 -1.70
CA GLN A 50 -26.20 0.67 -0.30
C GLN A 50 -26.37 -0.78 0.18
N ASP A 51 -27.46 -1.44 -0.19
CA ASP A 51 -27.71 -2.84 0.14
C ASP A 51 -26.66 -3.77 -0.52
N ASP A 52 -26.35 -3.55 -1.80
CA ASP A 52 -25.33 -4.29 -2.56
C ASP A 52 -23.92 -4.08 -1.98
N ALA A 53 -23.56 -2.83 -1.63
CA ALA A 53 -22.28 -2.50 -0.98
C ALA A 53 -22.16 -3.11 0.42
N ALA A 54 -23.24 -3.12 1.20
CA ALA A 54 -23.28 -3.78 2.51
C ALA A 54 -23.17 -5.31 2.38
N GLU A 55 -23.75 -5.89 1.33
CA GLU A 55 -23.62 -7.31 1.02
C GLU A 55 -22.18 -7.69 0.65
N LEU A 56 -21.54 -6.93 -0.25
CA LEU A 56 -20.15 -7.13 -0.63
C LEU A 56 -19.23 -7.06 0.60
N ASN A 57 -19.35 -6.00 1.40
CA ASN A 57 -18.60 -5.82 2.65
C ASN A 57 -18.79 -7.00 3.61
N LYS A 58 -20.02 -7.50 3.74
CA LYS A 58 -20.31 -8.64 4.61
C LYS A 58 -19.65 -9.93 4.11
N ILE A 59 -19.61 -10.15 2.79
CA ILE A 59 -18.94 -11.30 2.19
C ILE A 59 -17.43 -11.21 2.43
N ILE A 60 -16.82 -10.06 2.15
CA ILE A 60 -15.38 -9.84 2.34
C ILE A 60 -14.99 -10.07 3.80
N ARG A 61 -15.67 -9.42 4.75
CA ARG A 61 -15.39 -9.60 6.20
C ARG A 61 -15.51 -11.05 6.65
N LYS A 62 -16.41 -11.82 6.03
CA LYS A 62 -16.57 -13.24 6.31
C LYS A 62 -15.39 -14.07 5.77
N CYS A 63 -14.89 -13.75 4.57
CA CYS A 63 -13.70 -14.40 4.01
C CYS A 63 -12.46 -14.08 4.85
N LEU A 64 -12.27 -12.80 5.23
CA LEU A 64 -11.20 -12.37 6.13
C LEU A 64 -11.21 -13.13 7.46
N HIS A 65 -12.39 -13.27 8.07
CA HIS A 65 -12.52 -14.05 9.31
C HIS A 65 -12.17 -15.54 9.13
N ARG A 66 -12.36 -16.09 7.92
CA ARG A 66 -12.09 -17.50 7.62
C ARG A 66 -10.70 -17.73 7.05
N GLN A 67 -9.91 -16.67 6.87
CA GLN A 67 -8.60 -16.71 6.22
C GLN A 67 -8.70 -17.29 4.80
N GLU A 68 -9.79 -16.98 4.10
CA GLU A 68 -10.03 -17.37 2.70
C GLU A 68 -9.38 -16.34 1.75
N ASP A 69 -8.07 -16.06 1.93
CA ASP A 69 -7.33 -15.09 1.11
C ASP A 69 -7.29 -15.49 -0.38
N ASP A 70 -7.15 -16.79 -0.69
CA ASP A 70 -7.14 -17.30 -2.07
C ASP A 70 -8.41 -16.87 -2.84
N ILE A 71 -9.58 -16.96 -2.20
CA ILE A 71 -10.87 -16.53 -2.78
C ILE A 71 -10.88 -15.03 -3.05
N LEU A 72 -10.31 -14.24 -2.13
CA LEU A 72 -10.28 -12.78 -2.24
C LEU A 72 -9.33 -12.34 -3.37
N TYR A 73 -8.13 -12.92 -3.44
CA TYR A 73 -7.16 -12.62 -4.49
C TYR A 73 -7.62 -13.14 -5.86
N GLU A 74 -8.25 -14.31 -5.95
CA GLU A 74 -8.79 -14.82 -7.21
C GLU A 74 -9.98 -13.98 -7.71
N ALA A 75 -10.83 -13.49 -6.80
CA ALA A 75 -11.89 -12.54 -7.15
C ALA A 75 -11.30 -11.21 -7.66
N LEU A 76 -10.24 -10.73 -7.02
CA LEU A 76 -9.54 -9.52 -7.45
C LEU A 76 -8.92 -9.69 -8.84
N GLU A 77 -8.17 -10.77 -9.07
CA GLU A 77 -7.57 -11.04 -10.39
C GLU A 77 -8.64 -11.21 -11.47
N SER A 78 -9.73 -11.93 -11.17
CA SER A 78 -10.86 -12.07 -12.10
C SER A 78 -11.52 -10.73 -12.45
N SER A 79 -11.61 -9.80 -11.50
CA SER A 79 -12.18 -8.47 -11.73
C SER A 79 -11.31 -7.60 -12.65
N LYS A 80 -9.98 -7.77 -12.60
CA LYS A 80 -9.01 -7.02 -13.42
C LYS A 80 -9.26 -7.21 -14.92
N ASP A 81 -9.57 -8.43 -15.33
CA ASP A 81 -9.86 -8.77 -16.74
C ASP A 81 -11.26 -8.33 -17.19
N LEU A 82 -12.17 -8.10 -16.24
CA LEU A 82 -13.57 -7.76 -16.52
C LEU A 82 -13.77 -6.25 -16.66
N ASP A 83 -13.36 -5.48 -15.66
CA ASP A 83 -13.54 -4.04 -15.59
C ASP A 83 -12.60 -3.40 -14.56
N VAL A 84 -11.88 -2.36 -14.96
CA VAL A 84 -10.86 -1.70 -14.11
C VAL A 84 -11.50 -1.00 -12.91
N ALA A 85 -12.68 -0.39 -13.07
CA ALA A 85 -13.35 0.31 -11.97
C ALA A 85 -13.89 -0.70 -10.94
N ALA A 86 -14.38 -1.86 -11.39
CA ALA A 86 -14.77 -2.97 -10.51
C ALA A 86 -13.58 -3.51 -9.72
N TRP A 87 -12.42 -3.69 -10.38
CA TRP A 87 -11.18 -4.09 -9.74
C TRP A 87 -10.72 -3.08 -8.67
N GLN A 88 -10.69 -1.78 -9.00
CA GLN A 88 -10.32 -0.72 -8.06
C GLN A 88 -11.24 -0.71 -6.83
N LEU A 89 -12.56 -0.72 -7.05
CA LEU A 89 -13.56 -0.74 -5.98
C LEU A 89 -13.40 -1.97 -5.08
N LEU A 90 -13.18 -3.15 -5.67
CA LEU A 90 -12.98 -4.38 -4.91
C LEU A 90 -11.70 -4.33 -4.07
N ARG A 91 -10.59 -3.87 -4.65
CA ARG A 91 -9.31 -3.67 -3.96
C ARG A 91 -9.46 -2.75 -2.76
N GLU A 92 -10.09 -1.59 -2.95
CA GLU A 92 -10.33 -0.60 -1.90
C GLU A 92 -11.24 -1.16 -0.80
N THR A 93 -12.32 -1.85 -1.17
CA THR A 93 -13.24 -2.45 -0.20
C THR A 93 -12.54 -3.54 0.63
N MET A 94 -11.68 -4.34 0.01
CA MET A 94 -10.89 -5.36 0.70
C MET A 94 -9.84 -4.75 1.63
N ALA A 95 -9.13 -3.71 1.16
CA ALA A 95 -8.17 -2.96 1.96
C ALA A 95 -8.85 -2.38 3.22
N GLU A 96 -9.93 -1.61 3.05
CA GLU A 96 -10.67 -0.99 4.14
C GLU A 96 -11.19 -2.04 5.14
N ALA A 97 -11.79 -3.13 4.64
CA ALA A 97 -12.34 -4.18 5.50
C ALA A 97 -11.25 -4.94 6.29
N SER A 98 -10.02 -4.97 5.80
CA SER A 98 -8.89 -5.64 6.44
C SER A 98 -8.14 -4.76 7.45
N GLU A 99 -8.09 -3.45 7.21
CA GLU A 99 -7.28 -2.51 7.99
C GLU A 99 -8.12 -1.63 8.93
N VAL A 100 -9.45 -1.67 8.83
CA VAL A 100 -10.38 -0.97 9.73
C VAL A 100 -11.48 -1.91 10.30
N ALA A 101 -11.64 -1.90 11.62
CA ALA A 101 -12.69 -2.63 12.30
C ALA A 101 -13.47 -1.75 13.29
N VAL A 102 -14.80 -1.70 13.12
CA VAL A 102 -15.71 -1.07 14.07
C VAL A 102 -16.26 -2.11 15.04
N ILE A 103 -16.07 -1.86 16.33
CA ILE A 103 -16.45 -2.74 17.43
C ILE A 103 -17.55 -2.08 18.23
N ARG A 104 -18.73 -2.69 18.19
CA ARG A 104 -19.91 -2.20 18.90
C ARG A 104 -19.80 -2.52 20.38
N ARG A 105 -19.94 -1.50 21.23
CA ARG A 105 -19.92 -1.66 22.68
C ARG A 105 -21.25 -1.21 23.26
N GLU A 106 -21.98 -2.12 23.89
CA GLU A 106 -23.35 -1.89 24.37
C GLU A 106 -23.48 -0.70 25.35
N GLN A 107 -22.40 -0.30 26.04
CA GLN A 107 -22.44 0.72 27.10
C GLN A 107 -21.41 1.86 26.94
N GLU A 108 -20.41 1.74 26.07
CA GLU A 108 -19.26 2.66 26.01
C GLU A 108 -19.10 3.39 24.67
N GLY A 109 -20.10 3.29 23.79
CA GLY A 109 -20.03 3.81 22.44
C GLY A 109 -19.14 2.98 21.53
N ASP A 110 -19.47 3.00 20.24
CA ASP A 110 -18.74 2.26 19.22
C ASP A 110 -17.32 2.81 19.06
N VAL A 111 -16.36 1.89 18.93
CA VAL A 111 -14.97 2.23 18.66
C VAL A 111 -14.52 1.67 17.34
N GLU A 112 -13.58 2.36 16.74
CA GLU A 112 -12.89 1.94 15.53
C GLU A 112 -11.44 1.67 15.89
N ILE A 113 -10.93 0.51 15.47
CA ILE A 113 -9.50 0.25 15.40
C ILE A 113 -9.07 0.25 13.93
N ASN A 114 -7.96 0.92 13.63
CA ASN A 114 -7.34 0.88 12.31
C ASN A 114 -5.85 0.55 12.43
N ALA A 115 -5.29 -0.04 11.37
CA ALA A 115 -3.87 -0.25 11.18
C ALA A 115 -3.32 0.85 10.26
N PHE A 116 -2.17 1.40 10.61
CA PHE A 116 -1.48 2.42 9.82
C PHE A 116 0.00 2.07 9.68
N VAL A 117 0.62 2.57 8.61
CA VAL A 117 2.07 2.48 8.43
C VAL A 117 2.67 3.85 8.18
N ILE A 118 3.93 4.00 8.59
CA ILE A 118 4.77 5.15 8.26
C ILE A 118 6.00 4.60 7.54
N PRO A 119 6.09 4.73 6.21
CA PRO A 119 7.28 4.35 5.47
C PRO A 119 8.43 5.30 5.81
N VAL A 120 9.63 4.76 5.99
CA VAL A 120 10.83 5.49 6.33
C VAL A 120 11.99 5.01 5.46
N PHE A 121 12.64 5.93 4.78
CA PHE A 121 13.94 5.69 4.17
C PHE A 121 15.04 5.95 5.20
N ALA A 122 15.81 4.93 5.49
CA ALA A 122 17.02 5.01 6.28
C ALA A 122 18.22 5.03 5.33
N ARG A 123 19.05 6.07 5.43
CA ARG A 123 20.35 6.12 4.76
C ARG A 123 21.45 5.89 5.77
N THR A 124 22.29 4.89 5.53
CA THR A 124 23.36 4.47 6.43
C THR A 124 24.62 4.11 5.65
N ASP A 125 25.76 4.11 6.35
CA ASP A 125 26.99 3.48 5.87
C ASP A 125 26.96 1.99 6.27
N GLY A 126 27.04 1.09 5.28
CA GLY A 126 27.10 -0.36 5.52
C GLY A 126 25.78 -1.04 5.88
N GLY A 127 24.63 -0.36 5.70
CA GLY A 127 23.31 -0.93 5.90
C GLY A 127 22.91 -1.11 7.37
N LEU A 128 21.61 -1.26 7.59
CA LEU A 128 21.02 -1.51 8.91
C LEU A 128 21.30 -2.95 9.37
N GLN A 129 21.34 -3.13 10.69
CA GLN A 129 21.49 -4.43 11.34
C GLN A 129 20.24 -4.72 12.19
N ALA A 130 19.58 -5.85 11.95
CA ALA A 130 18.33 -6.19 12.61
C ALA A 130 18.50 -6.27 14.15
N GLU A 131 19.64 -6.77 14.62
CA GLU A 131 19.94 -6.97 16.03
C GLU A 131 20.15 -5.67 16.81
N GLN A 132 20.51 -4.59 16.12
CA GLN A 132 20.68 -3.26 16.72
C GLN A 132 19.34 -2.51 16.83
N CYS A 133 18.37 -2.89 15.99
CA CYS A 133 17.11 -2.18 15.85
C CYS A 133 16.18 -2.39 17.04
N PHE A 134 15.55 -1.31 17.48
CA PHE A 134 14.50 -1.23 18.50
C PHE A 134 14.89 -1.81 19.86
N THR A 135 16.18 -1.71 20.20
CA THR A 135 16.74 -2.10 21.51
C THR A 135 16.56 -1.01 22.59
N ASP A 136 16.43 0.26 22.19
CA ASP A 136 16.21 1.42 23.07
C ASP A 136 14.73 1.59 23.44
N GLN A 137 14.29 0.89 24.48
CA GLN A 137 12.90 0.93 24.96
C GLN A 137 12.43 2.34 25.37
N GLU A 138 13.33 3.19 25.87
CA GLU A 138 12.96 4.55 26.27
C GLU A 138 12.66 5.41 25.04
N ALA A 139 13.50 5.34 24.00
CA ALA A 139 13.25 6.02 22.74
C ALA A 139 11.94 5.54 22.09
N PHE A 140 11.65 4.24 22.16
CA PHE A 140 10.43 3.66 21.61
C PHE A 140 9.18 4.18 22.30
N GLU A 141 9.16 4.21 23.63
CA GLU A 141 8.04 4.77 24.38
C GLU A 141 7.84 6.27 24.13
N GLN A 142 8.93 7.01 23.95
CA GLN A 142 8.88 8.43 23.58
C GLN A 142 8.32 8.62 22.17
N LEU A 143 8.72 7.77 21.21
CA LEU A 143 8.24 7.82 19.84
C LEU A 143 6.72 7.59 19.79
N GLY A 144 6.20 6.57 20.47
CA GLY A 144 4.76 6.31 20.54
C GLY A 144 3.97 7.48 21.14
N LYS A 145 4.45 8.06 22.24
CA LYS A 145 3.81 9.24 22.88
C LYS A 145 3.86 10.49 22.00
N SER A 146 4.92 10.65 21.20
CA SER A 146 5.12 11.83 20.36
C SER A 146 4.01 12.01 19.32
N MET A 147 3.42 10.92 18.81
CA MET A 147 2.34 10.98 17.81
C MET A 147 1.11 11.70 18.35
N GLN A 148 0.70 11.39 19.58
CA GLN A 148 -0.42 12.06 20.24
C GLN A 148 -0.06 13.50 20.63
N GLN A 149 1.15 13.73 21.12
CA GLN A 149 1.63 15.08 21.50
C GLN A 149 1.69 16.03 20.30
N ALA A 150 2.01 15.51 19.11
CA ALA A 150 2.01 16.28 17.86
C ALA A 150 0.61 16.46 17.24
N GLY A 151 -0.43 15.86 17.83
CA GLY A 151 -1.80 15.93 17.32
C GLY A 151 -1.98 15.21 15.98
N LEU A 152 -1.25 14.10 15.77
CA LEU A 152 -1.52 13.19 14.64
C LEU A 152 -2.77 12.33 14.92
N GLU A 153 -3.00 12.03 16.19
CA GLU A 153 -4.15 11.29 16.69
C GLU A 153 -4.85 12.09 17.80
N SER A 154 -6.13 11.80 18.01
CA SER A 154 -6.93 12.43 19.06
C SER A 154 -6.32 12.21 20.45
N PRO A 155 -6.39 13.19 21.37
CA PRO A 155 -5.94 13.01 22.76
C PRO A 155 -6.65 11.86 23.50
N GLU A 156 -7.86 11.48 23.08
CA GLU A 156 -8.63 10.38 23.67
C GLU A 156 -8.41 9.03 22.95
N ALA A 157 -7.77 9.03 21.78
CA ALA A 157 -7.41 7.80 21.11
C ALA A 157 -6.34 7.04 21.90
N LYS A 158 -6.24 5.73 21.65
CA LYS A 158 -5.07 4.94 22.04
C LYS A 158 -4.28 4.63 20.78
N VAL A 159 -2.97 4.85 20.84
CA VAL A 159 -2.06 4.58 19.72
C VAL A 159 -0.97 3.65 20.21
N VAL A 160 -0.71 2.59 19.45
CA VAL A 160 0.36 1.63 19.73
C VAL A 160 1.17 1.45 18.46
N LEU A 161 2.49 1.57 18.57
CA LEU A 161 3.42 1.14 17.53
C LEU A 161 3.88 -0.29 17.84
N ILE A 162 4.22 -1.06 16.82
CA ILE A 162 4.93 -2.32 16.99
C ILE A 162 6.41 -1.99 17.19
N ASN A 163 7.07 -2.64 18.17
CA ASN A 163 8.49 -2.47 18.45
C ASN A 163 9.36 -3.21 17.42
N HIS A 164 9.19 -2.88 16.14
CA HIS A 164 9.85 -3.51 14.99
C HIS A 164 9.86 -2.53 13.81
N ALA A 165 10.99 -2.46 13.10
CA ALA A 165 11.04 -1.83 11.79
C ALA A 165 10.84 -2.93 10.73
N TYR A 166 9.68 -2.94 10.08
CA TYR A 166 9.37 -3.95 9.09
C TYR A 166 10.24 -3.76 7.84
N HIS A 167 10.88 -4.83 7.40
CA HIS A 167 11.48 -4.91 6.07
C HIS A 167 10.37 -4.94 4.99
N LEU A 168 10.73 -4.61 3.74
CA LEU A 168 9.83 -4.68 2.59
C LEU A 168 9.18 -6.07 2.46
N ASP A 169 9.98 -7.13 2.43
CA ASP A 169 9.49 -8.51 2.34
C ASP A 169 8.53 -8.89 3.48
N GLU A 170 8.79 -8.38 4.70
CA GLU A 170 7.91 -8.65 5.84
C GLU A 170 6.57 -7.93 5.67
N ILE A 171 6.57 -6.63 5.33
CA ILE A 171 5.33 -5.88 5.16
C ILE A 171 4.52 -6.38 3.97
N ASP A 172 5.18 -6.83 2.90
CA ASP A 172 4.52 -7.33 1.71
C ASP A 172 3.89 -8.71 1.90
N SER A 173 4.46 -9.52 2.80
CA SER A 173 3.91 -10.82 3.17
C SER A 173 2.60 -10.76 3.97
N ILE A 174 2.22 -9.59 4.50
CA ILE A 174 0.98 -9.42 5.27
C ILE A 174 -0.22 -9.38 4.31
N THR A 175 -0.97 -10.46 4.28
CA THR A 175 -2.22 -10.59 3.51
C THR A 175 -3.37 -9.81 4.14
N TYR A 176 -4.49 -9.66 3.40
CA TYR A 176 -5.70 -9.04 3.93
C TYR A 176 -6.22 -9.75 5.19
N SER A 177 -6.30 -11.08 5.20
CA SER A 177 -6.77 -11.80 6.39
C SER A 177 -5.78 -11.73 7.55
N HIS A 178 -4.47 -11.74 7.27
CA HIS A 178 -3.43 -11.59 8.31
C HIS A 178 -3.56 -10.23 9.00
N LEU A 179 -3.67 -9.14 8.24
CA LEU A 179 -3.87 -7.80 8.81
C LEU A 179 -5.17 -7.71 9.64
N SER A 180 -6.25 -8.34 9.16
CA SER A 180 -7.53 -8.39 9.88
C SER A 180 -7.41 -9.10 11.23
N ASP A 181 -6.59 -10.16 11.32
CA ASP A 181 -6.28 -10.83 12.58
C ASP A 181 -5.35 -10.00 13.47
N MET A 182 -4.39 -9.27 12.90
CA MET A 182 -3.53 -8.35 13.65
C MET A 182 -4.35 -7.22 14.31
N LEU A 183 -5.41 -6.72 13.66
CA LEU A 183 -6.34 -5.77 14.30
C LEU A 183 -7.01 -6.36 15.53
N ARG A 184 -7.37 -7.65 15.51
CA ARG A 184 -7.99 -8.32 16.66
C ARG A 184 -7.01 -8.45 17.82
N ASP A 185 -5.77 -8.82 17.52
CA ASP A 185 -4.67 -8.87 18.49
C ASP A 185 -4.40 -7.50 19.11
N ALA A 186 -4.28 -6.47 18.28
CA ALA A 186 -4.07 -5.09 18.73
C ALA A 186 -5.23 -4.61 19.59
N TYR A 187 -6.48 -4.85 19.17
CA TYR A 187 -7.66 -4.49 19.96
C TYR A 187 -7.67 -5.16 21.34
N ALA A 188 -7.38 -6.46 21.39
CA ALA A 188 -7.30 -7.20 22.65
C ALA A 188 -6.21 -6.63 23.55
N SER A 189 -5.02 -6.36 23.00
CA SER A 189 -3.89 -5.77 23.73
C SER A 189 -4.19 -4.36 24.27
N MET A 190 -4.95 -3.55 23.51
CA MET A 190 -5.29 -2.17 23.89
C MET A 190 -6.44 -2.06 24.89
N THR A 191 -7.27 -3.10 25.04
CA THR A 191 -8.47 -3.09 25.88
C THR A 191 -8.39 -4.01 27.10
N ASP A 192 -7.66 -5.12 27.02
CA ASP A 192 -7.47 -6.01 28.16
C ASP A 192 -6.52 -5.39 29.19
N LYS A 193 -6.81 -5.62 30.46
CA LYS A 193 -5.94 -5.21 31.59
C LYS A 193 -4.80 -6.20 31.82
N LYS A 194 -4.87 -7.38 31.20
CA LYS A 194 -3.80 -8.39 31.22
C LYS A 194 -3.06 -8.35 29.88
N ALA A 195 -1.79 -8.76 29.90
CA ALA A 195 -1.04 -8.97 28.66
C ALA A 195 -1.78 -10.02 27.81
N ALA A 196 -2.40 -9.57 26.72
CA ALA A 196 -2.99 -10.44 25.71
C ALA A 196 -1.87 -11.00 24.82
N ALA A 197 -2.01 -12.26 24.41
CA ALA A 197 -1.13 -12.81 23.40
C ALA A 197 -1.47 -12.17 22.04
N THR A 198 -0.45 -11.96 21.20
CA THR A 198 -0.57 -11.31 19.90
C THR A 198 -0.05 -12.20 18.77
N PRO A 199 -0.57 -13.43 18.61
CA PRO A 199 0.01 -14.43 17.71
C PRO A 199 -0.03 -14.06 16.22
N ALA A 200 -0.96 -13.22 15.76
CA ALA A 200 -0.98 -12.71 14.40
C ALA A 200 0.11 -11.64 14.20
N ILE A 201 0.32 -10.76 15.17
CA ILE A 201 1.44 -9.80 15.15
C ILE A 201 2.79 -10.54 15.24
N ASP A 202 2.90 -11.57 16.07
CA ASP A 202 4.14 -12.34 16.17
C ASP A 202 4.48 -13.07 14.85
N ARG A 203 3.46 -13.46 14.08
CA ARG A 203 3.63 -14.09 12.76
C ARG A 203 3.98 -13.12 11.64
N SER A 204 3.84 -11.80 11.83
CA SER A 204 4.24 -10.82 10.80
C SER A 204 5.74 -10.53 10.81
N PHE A 205 6.49 -11.09 11.77
CA PHE A 205 7.95 -11.02 11.78
C PHE A 205 8.52 -12.17 10.94
N GLY A 206 9.03 -11.83 9.76
CA GLY A 206 9.67 -12.77 8.83
C GLY A 206 11.20 -12.87 9.02
N GLY A 207 11.78 -11.89 9.72
CA GLY A 207 13.22 -11.68 9.76
C GLY A 207 13.69 -10.87 8.56
N TRP A 208 14.77 -10.11 8.75
CA TRP A 208 15.38 -9.34 7.68
C TRP A 208 16.27 -10.25 6.82
N PRO A 209 16.40 -9.98 5.52
CA PRO A 209 17.42 -10.62 4.71
C PRO A 209 18.83 -10.28 5.24
N ASP A 210 19.81 -11.12 4.91
CA ASP A 210 21.21 -10.88 5.24
C ASP A 210 21.65 -9.51 4.69
N ASN A 211 22.31 -8.70 5.52
CA ASN A 211 22.85 -7.42 5.07
C ASN A 211 24.00 -7.67 4.08
N LEU A 212 23.82 -7.21 2.84
CA LEU A 212 24.77 -7.36 1.74
C LEU A 212 25.69 -6.14 1.55
N PHE A 213 25.45 -5.04 2.28
CA PHE A 213 26.25 -3.82 2.17
C PHE A 213 27.60 -3.99 2.89
N LEU A 214 28.67 -3.52 2.25
CA LEU A 214 29.98 -3.44 2.87
C LEU A 214 30.06 -2.19 3.75
N PRO A 215 30.94 -2.13 4.78
CA PRO A 215 31.02 -1.01 5.72
C PRO A 215 31.27 0.40 5.12
N GLY A 216 31.60 0.51 3.83
CA GLY A 216 31.77 1.80 3.14
C GLY A 216 30.68 2.11 2.10
N ASP A 217 29.72 1.21 1.91
CA ASP A 217 28.65 1.38 0.94
C ASP A 217 27.59 2.32 1.52
N GLN A 218 27.09 3.24 0.69
CA GLN A 218 25.90 4.03 1.02
C GLN A 218 24.67 3.17 0.78
N ALA A 219 23.99 2.76 1.85
CA ALA A 219 22.74 2.03 1.79
C ALA A 219 21.56 3.00 1.90
N ILE A 220 20.52 2.77 1.09
CA ILE A 220 19.20 3.38 1.27
C ILE A 220 18.21 2.23 1.40
N GLU A 221 17.60 2.12 2.58
CA GLU A 221 16.69 1.03 2.90
C GLU A 221 15.32 1.57 3.28
N LEU A 222 14.28 1.00 2.67
CA LEU A 222 12.90 1.24 3.08
C LEU A 222 12.58 0.38 4.29
N ARG A 223 12.00 1.01 5.32
CA ARG A 223 11.43 0.37 6.50
C ARG A 223 10.04 0.90 6.77
N PHE A 224 9.20 0.10 7.43
CA PHE A 224 7.86 0.52 7.81
C PHE A 224 7.68 0.49 9.32
N LEU A 225 7.20 1.60 9.88
CA LEU A 225 6.69 1.65 11.24
C LEU A 225 5.20 1.30 11.19
N LEU A 226 4.84 0.11 11.67
CA LEU A 226 3.45 -0.34 11.75
C LEU A 226 2.87 0.00 13.12
N GLY A 227 1.67 0.55 13.14
CA GLY A 227 0.93 0.83 14.35
C GLY A 227 -0.59 0.65 14.21
N PHE A 228 -1.25 0.80 15.35
CA PHE A 228 -2.70 0.71 15.48
C PHE A 228 -3.25 1.90 16.26
N ALA A 229 -4.37 2.45 15.80
CA ALA A 229 -5.09 3.49 16.50
C ALA A 229 -6.51 3.02 16.84
N LEU A 230 -6.85 3.06 18.13
CA LEU A 230 -8.19 2.79 18.65
C LEU A 230 -8.82 4.10 19.09
N LYS A 231 -9.91 4.48 18.41
CA LYS A 231 -10.59 5.76 18.58
C LYS A 231 -12.10 5.56 18.67
N ARG A 232 -12.81 6.57 19.17
CA ARG A 232 -14.29 6.56 19.12
C ARG A 232 -14.76 6.93 17.72
N VAL A 233 -15.83 6.29 17.26
CA VAL A 233 -16.42 6.58 15.94
C VAL A 233 -16.98 8.01 15.87
N ASP A 234 -17.42 8.55 17.01
CA ASP A 234 -18.01 9.90 17.10
C ASP A 234 -17.01 11.00 17.50
N ASP A 235 -15.70 10.71 17.45
CA ASP A 235 -14.66 11.67 17.82
C ASP A 235 -14.54 12.77 16.75
N ALA A 236 -14.84 14.01 17.16
CA ALA A 236 -14.83 15.19 16.31
C ALA A 236 -13.44 15.49 15.69
N PHE A 237 -12.35 14.99 16.28
CA PHE A 237 -11.01 15.14 15.72
C PHE A 237 -10.89 14.53 14.31
N TYR A 238 -11.61 13.43 14.05
CA TYR A 238 -11.57 12.70 12.78
C TYR A 238 -12.67 13.10 11.80
N ARG A 239 -13.53 14.06 12.18
CA ARG A 239 -14.63 14.49 11.31
C ARG A 239 -14.11 15.45 10.23
N VAL A 240 -13.92 14.91 9.03
CA VAL A 240 -13.63 15.70 7.83
C VAL A 240 -14.81 16.62 7.53
N PRO A 241 -14.59 17.93 7.27
CA PRO A 241 -15.66 18.84 6.82
C PRO A 241 -16.31 18.38 5.52
N GLU A 242 -17.57 18.76 5.28
CA GLU A 242 -18.30 18.39 4.06
C GLU A 242 -18.03 19.35 2.89
N ASP A 243 -17.55 20.57 3.17
CA ASP A 243 -17.22 21.56 2.15
C ASP A 243 -15.76 21.44 1.71
N GLU A 244 -15.51 21.56 0.40
CA GLU A 244 -14.20 21.40 -0.24
C GLU A 244 -13.11 22.24 0.42
N ALA A 245 -13.36 23.53 0.68
CA ALA A 245 -12.39 24.41 1.33
C ALA A 245 -12.08 23.97 2.77
N GLY A 246 -13.07 23.46 3.49
CA GLY A 246 -12.91 22.85 4.81
C GLY A 246 -12.12 21.55 4.75
N MET A 247 -12.35 20.70 3.75
CA MET A 247 -11.60 19.45 3.53
C MET A 247 -10.12 19.76 3.27
N ASP A 248 -9.83 20.68 2.35
CA ASP A 248 -8.47 21.11 2.02
C ASP A 248 -7.75 21.62 3.26
N ALA A 249 -8.38 22.54 4.01
CA ALA A 249 -7.80 23.09 5.22
C ALA A 249 -7.60 22.01 6.31
N TYR A 250 -8.47 21.01 6.38
CA TYR A 250 -8.34 19.89 7.33
C TYR A 250 -7.11 19.02 7.00
N PHE A 251 -6.96 18.62 5.73
CA PHE A 251 -5.86 17.78 5.29
C PHE A 251 -4.53 18.53 5.27
N GLU A 252 -4.50 19.80 4.86
CA GLU A 252 -3.29 20.64 4.91
C GLU A 252 -2.78 20.78 6.35
N GLN A 253 -3.67 21.03 7.31
CA GLN A 253 -3.29 21.10 8.72
C GLN A 253 -2.79 19.75 9.26
N ARG A 254 -3.38 18.63 8.84
CA ARG A 254 -2.91 17.28 9.23
C ARG A 254 -1.52 17.01 8.64
N ALA A 255 -1.29 17.34 7.38
CA ALA A 255 0.01 17.23 6.71
C ALA A 255 1.08 18.10 7.40
N ALA A 256 0.75 19.34 7.75
CA ALA A 256 1.67 20.24 8.47
C ALA A 256 2.05 19.70 9.86
N ARG A 257 1.09 19.14 10.61
CA ARG A 257 1.38 18.47 11.90
C ARG A 257 2.29 17.26 11.71
N PHE A 258 2.05 16.47 10.67
CA PHE A 258 2.91 15.33 10.33
C PHE A 258 4.33 15.78 10.00
N GLN A 259 4.51 16.76 9.11
CA GLN A 259 5.84 17.30 8.77
C GLN A 259 6.57 17.86 10.00
N GLN A 260 5.87 18.52 10.91
CA GLN A 260 6.48 19.00 12.15
C GLN A 260 6.86 17.86 13.09
N TRP A 261 6.06 16.79 13.13
CA TRP A 261 6.34 15.59 13.91
C TRP A 261 7.55 14.82 13.39
N THR A 262 7.75 14.70 12.08
CA THR A 262 8.91 13.97 11.52
C THR A 262 10.24 14.57 12.00
N ILE A 263 10.31 15.89 12.14
CA ILE A 263 11.48 16.60 12.67
C ILE A 263 11.78 16.20 14.13
N SER A 264 10.75 16.10 14.98
CA SER A 264 10.94 15.74 16.39
C SER A 264 11.07 14.23 16.62
N ALA A 265 10.49 13.41 15.74
CA ALA A 265 10.56 11.96 15.76
C ALA A 265 11.90 11.44 15.21
N ALA A 266 12.53 12.13 14.26
CA ALA A 266 13.77 11.69 13.62
C ALA A 266 14.87 11.32 14.64
N PRO A 267 15.22 12.13 15.66
CA PRO A 267 16.23 11.75 16.64
C PRO A 267 15.89 10.50 17.45
N LEU A 268 14.59 10.26 17.72
CA LEU A 268 14.15 9.05 18.42
C LEU A 268 14.30 7.84 17.52
N LEU A 269 13.89 7.95 16.26
CA LEU A 269 14.01 6.85 15.31
C LEU A 269 15.47 6.50 15.01
N LYS A 270 16.37 7.48 14.94
CA LYS A 270 17.81 7.21 14.79
C LYS A 270 18.36 6.34 15.93
N ARG A 271 17.99 6.63 17.19
CA ARG A 271 18.34 5.79 18.35
C ARG A 271 17.73 4.39 18.30
N LEU A 272 16.60 4.24 17.60
CA LEU A 272 15.92 2.97 17.42
C LEU A 272 16.47 2.16 16.24
N LEU A 273 17.18 2.76 15.29
CA LEU A 273 17.68 2.05 14.12
C LEU A 273 19.16 1.67 14.22
N VAL A 274 19.95 2.43 14.99
CA VAL A 274 21.38 2.17 15.22
C VAL A 274 21.74 2.40 16.69
N ASP A 275 22.55 1.52 17.26
CA ASP A 275 22.97 1.57 18.68
C ASP A 275 24.48 1.85 18.86
N ASP A 276 25.26 1.75 17.78
CA ASP A 276 26.72 1.92 17.75
C ASP A 276 27.16 3.36 17.48
N GLY A 277 26.20 4.26 17.29
CA GLY A 277 26.45 5.68 16.98
C GLY A 277 26.77 5.95 15.51
N ALA A 278 26.51 4.99 14.61
CA ALA A 278 26.61 5.20 13.17
C ALA A 278 25.79 6.41 12.71
N ALA A 279 26.31 7.12 11.70
CA ALA A 279 25.58 8.20 11.08
C ALA A 279 24.42 7.61 10.26
N ILE A 280 23.21 8.02 10.62
CA ILE A 280 21.99 7.66 9.90
C ILE A 280 21.20 8.92 9.56
N ASP A 281 20.69 8.97 8.34
CA ASP A 281 19.67 9.92 7.93
C ASP A 281 18.33 9.22 7.74
N VAL A 282 17.24 9.84 8.18
CA VAL A 282 15.90 9.24 8.11
C VAL A 282 14.95 10.21 7.45
N ASN A 283 14.23 9.72 6.43
CA ASN A 283 13.23 10.48 5.70
C ASN A 283 11.90 9.73 5.77
N PHE A 284 10.86 10.39 6.29
CA PHE A 284 9.54 9.80 6.48
C PHE A 284 8.66 10.12 5.28
N LEU A 285 7.93 9.12 4.77
CA LEU A 285 6.77 9.35 3.93
C LEU A 285 5.53 9.59 4.79
N TYR A 286 4.53 10.25 4.21
CA TYR A 286 3.29 10.56 4.91
C TYR A 286 2.60 9.30 5.43
N GLN A 287 2.21 9.33 6.72
CA GLN A 287 1.44 8.28 7.37
C GLN A 287 0.12 8.05 6.64
N ASP A 288 -0.21 6.78 6.42
CA ASP A 288 -1.49 6.39 5.84
C ASP A 288 -2.02 5.12 6.51
N LEU A 289 -3.24 4.72 6.19
CA LEU A 289 -3.70 3.36 6.49
C LEU A 289 -2.75 2.33 5.84
N PHE A 290 -2.76 1.11 6.39
CA PHE A 290 -1.77 0.09 6.09
C PHE A 290 -1.50 -0.09 4.58
N HIS A 291 -2.54 -0.34 3.78
CA HIS A 291 -2.37 -0.65 2.35
C HIS A 291 -1.91 0.57 1.55
N GLY A 292 -2.54 1.73 1.75
CA GLY A 292 -2.15 2.96 1.06
C GLY A 292 -0.73 3.41 1.41
N GLY A 293 -0.34 3.28 2.68
CA GLY A 293 1.00 3.62 3.14
C GLY A 293 2.04 2.61 2.64
N LYS A 294 1.69 1.31 2.58
CA LYS A 294 2.53 0.27 1.97
C LYS A 294 2.77 0.59 0.49
N GLU A 295 1.71 0.78 -0.29
CA GLU A 295 1.77 1.08 -1.72
C GLU A 295 2.63 2.31 -2.00
N ARG A 296 2.42 3.42 -1.26
CA ARG A 296 3.23 4.64 -1.39
C ARG A 296 4.71 4.41 -1.10
N GLY A 297 5.02 3.67 -0.02
CA GLY A 297 6.40 3.35 0.34
C GLY A 297 7.11 2.54 -0.74
N ILE A 298 6.43 1.52 -1.26
CA ILE A 298 6.95 0.63 -2.31
C ILE A 298 7.16 1.39 -3.62
N ALA A 299 6.18 2.20 -4.03
CA ALA A 299 6.26 3.01 -5.25
C ALA A 299 7.46 3.96 -5.22
N GLU A 300 7.64 4.69 -4.11
CA GLU A 300 8.78 5.61 -3.94
C GLU A 300 10.12 4.86 -3.91
N TYR A 301 10.19 3.68 -3.26
CA TYR A 301 11.42 2.89 -3.22
C TYR A 301 11.86 2.45 -4.61
N PHE A 302 10.94 1.95 -5.43
CA PHE A 302 11.27 1.56 -6.80
C PHE A 302 11.57 2.77 -7.69
N MET A 303 10.94 3.93 -7.46
CA MET A 303 11.32 5.18 -8.13
C MET A 303 12.77 5.55 -7.80
N LEU A 304 13.16 5.56 -6.53
CA LEU A 304 14.54 5.85 -6.12
C LEU A 304 15.54 4.84 -6.69
N GLN A 305 15.20 3.56 -6.74
CA GLN A 305 16.04 2.53 -7.36
C GLN A 305 16.21 2.75 -8.87
N MET A 306 15.14 3.11 -9.57
CA MET A 306 15.19 3.50 -10.98
C MET A 306 16.13 4.69 -11.16
N MET A 307 15.92 5.78 -10.40
CA MET A 307 16.76 6.98 -10.48
C MET A 307 18.23 6.72 -10.14
N SER A 308 18.50 5.83 -9.19
CA SER A 308 19.86 5.38 -8.87
C SER A 308 20.51 4.65 -10.06
N THR A 309 19.78 3.73 -10.70
CA THR A 309 20.23 2.99 -11.88
C THR A 309 20.53 3.93 -13.04
N LEU A 310 19.65 4.91 -13.28
CA LEU A 310 19.83 5.91 -14.34
C LEU A 310 21.08 6.77 -14.10
N ASN A 311 21.25 7.29 -12.87
CA ASN A 311 22.43 8.09 -12.51
C ASN A 311 23.74 7.29 -12.64
N GLN A 312 23.75 6.03 -12.21
CA GLN A 312 24.92 5.17 -12.34
C GLN A 312 25.26 4.92 -13.81
N GLY A 313 24.26 4.63 -14.66
CA GLY A 313 24.46 4.43 -16.09
C GLY A 313 25.00 5.67 -16.81
N LEU A 314 24.54 6.87 -16.43
CA LEU A 314 25.09 8.15 -16.92
C LEU A 314 26.56 8.32 -16.51
N ALA A 315 26.88 8.06 -15.24
CA ALA A 315 28.24 8.17 -14.71
C ALA A 315 29.21 7.18 -15.37
N ASP A 316 28.80 5.92 -15.54
CA ASP A 316 29.60 4.87 -16.18
C ASP A 316 29.92 5.20 -17.65
N CYS A 317 28.99 5.87 -18.33
CA CYS A 317 29.17 6.32 -19.71
C CYS A 317 29.88 7.69 -19.81
N GLY A 318 30.07 8.40 -18.70
CA GLY A 318 30.61 9.77 -18.67
C GLY A 318 29.74 10.75 -19.47
N ILE A 319 28.42 10.59 -19.42
CA ILE A 319 27.44 11.41 -20.16
C ILE A 319 26.74 12.34 -19.19
N GLU A 320 26.74 13.63 -19.52
CA GLU A 320 25.93 14.62 -18.79
C GLU A 320 24.44 14.38 -19.04
N PRO A 321 23.57 14.49 -18.02
CA PRO A 321 22.13 14.24 -18.14
C PRO A 321 21.46 15.03 -19.27
N GLU A 322 21.82 16.32 -19.44
CA GLU A 322 21.22 17.20 -20.45
C GLU A 322 21.53 16.77 -21.89
N ALA A 323 22.57 15.94 -22.09
CA ALA A 323 22.93 15.36 -23.37
C ALA A 323 22.08 14.11 -23.71
N THR A 324 21.12 13.75 -22.86
CA THR A 324 20.22 12.61 -23.06
C THR A 324 18.76 13.04 -23.21
N HIS A 325 17.95 12.15 -23.76
CA HIS A 325 16.49 12.21 -23.68
C HIS A 325 15.98 10.86 -23.19
N ALA A 326 14.85 10.88 -22.50
CA ALA A 326 14.20 9.71 -21.95
C ALA A 326 13.08 9.22 -22.86
N LEU A 327 12.87 7.91 -22.84
CA LEU A 327 11.69 7.25 -23.37
C LEU A 327 11.12 6.31 -22.31
N ALA A 328 9.86 6.53 -21.94
CA ALA A 328 9.15 5.72 -20.96
C ALA A 328 7.97 4.98 -21.59
N GLY A 329 7.66 3.78 -21.09
CA GLY A 329 6.48 3.03 -21.51
C GLY A 329 6.35 1.67 -20.82
N PRO A 330 5.17 1.05 -20.90
CA PRO A 330 4.95 -0.26 -20.30
C PRO A 330 5.71 -1.35 -21.07
N VAL A 331 6.26 -2.34 -20.36
CA VAL A 331 6.86 -3.55 -20.92
C VAL A 331 6.36 -4.78 -20.18
N ASN A 332 6.02 -5.83 -20.91
CA ASN A 332 5.65 -7.12 -20.33
C ASN A 332 6.92 -7.96 -20.13
N LEU A 333 7.18 -8.38 -18.89
CA LEU A 333 8.30 -9.25 -18.53
C LEU A 333 7.75 -10.51 -17.84
N GLY A 334 7.37 -11.50 -18.64
CA GLY A 334 6.67 -12.68 -18.13
C GLY A 334 5.20 -12.35 -17.88
N ASP A 335 4.74 -12.63 -16.67
CA ASP A 335 3.36 -12.36 -16.23
C ASP A 335 3.19 -10.95 -15.62
N ASP A 336 4.31 -10.24 -15.41
CA ASP A 336 4.35 -8.92 -14.78
C ASP A 336 4.54 -7.79 -15.80
N ILE A 337 3.98 -6.63 -15.47
CA ILE A 337 4.15 -5.39 -16.23
C ILE A 337 5.11 -4.47 -15.49
N PHE A 338 6.04 -3.87 -16.24
CA PHE A 338 7.01 -2.91 -15.73
C PHE A 338 6.91 -1.61 -16.51
N LEU A 339 7.24 -0.51 -15.85
CA LEU A 339 7.47 0.76 -16.52
C LEU A 339 8.96 0.83 -16.81
N ARG A 340 9.29 0.76 -18.11
CA ARG A 340 10.67 0.87 -18.58
C ARG A 340 10.96 2.31 -18.93
N VAL A 341 12.10 2.81 -18.45
CA VAL A 341 12.68 4.09 -18.81
C VAL A 341 14.04 3.85 -19.46
N ASN A 342 14.19 4.29 -20.70
CA ASN A 342 15.44 4.25 -21.43
C ASN A 342 15.99 5.66 -21.58
N LEU A 343 17.28 5.85 -21.30
CA LEU A 343 17.99 7.08 -21.68
C LEU A 343 18.75 6.85 -22.97
N TYR A 344 18.57 7.76 -23.92
CA TYR A 344 19.26 7.77 -25.20
C TYR A 344 20.07 9.04 -25.33
N ARG A 345 21.27 8.94 -25.90
CA ARG A 345 22.11 10.10 -26.18
C ARG A 345 21.50 10.91 -27.33
N LYS A 346 21.31 12.23 -27.14
CA LYS A 346 20.72 13.14 -28.13
C LYS A 346 21.52 13.24 -29.45
N SER A 347 22.80 12.87 -29.46
CA SER A 347 23.66 13.05 -30.65
C SER A 347 23.50 11.96 -31.71
N ASP A 348 23.20 10.73 -31.29
CA ASP A 348 23.22 9.54 -32.14
C ASP A 348 22.13 8.51 -31.78
N ASP A 349 21.24 8.85 -30.84
CA ASP A 349 20.20 7.97 -30.31
C ASP A 349 20.73 6.62 -29.80
N ALA A 350 21.99 6.58 -29.36
CA ALA A 350 22.55 5.40 -28.71
C ALA A 350 21.94 5.23 -27.32
N LEU A 351 21.49 4.01 -27.00
CA LEU A 351 21.02 3.64 -25.67
C LEU A 351 22.17 3.79 -24.66
N VAL A 352 21.93 4.55 -23.60
CA VAL A 352 22.87 4.79 -22.50
C VAL A 352 22.59 3.81 -21.36
N VAL A 353 21.34 3.78 -20.90
CA VAL A 353 20.93 2.95 -19.77
C VAL A 353 19.43 2.66 -19.88
N THR A 354 19.06 1.48 -19.40
CA THR A 354 17.68 1.05 -19.19
C THR A 354 17.47 0.87 -17.69
N ALA A 355 16.39 1.43 -17.18
CA ALA A 355 15.90 1.16 -15.83
C ALA A 355 14.43 0.78 -15.88
N GLU A 356 14.02 -0.05 -14.94
CA GLU A 356 12.67 -0.60 -14.88
C GLU A 356 12.19 -0.50 -13.44
N LYS A 357 10.92 -0.16 -13.26
CA LYS A 357 10.23 -0.32 -11.98
C LYS A 357 8.98 -1.15 -12.19
N PRO A 358 8.58 -1.95 -11.18
CA PRO A 358 7.28 -2.59 -11.20
C PRO A 358 6.19 -1.56 -11.53
N PHE A 359 5.35 -1.91 -12.49
CA PHE A 359 4.21 -1.10 -12.88
C PHE A 359 2.97 -1.91 -12.56
N GLY A 360 2.38 -1.59 -11.41
CA GLY A 360 1.13 -2.15 -10.90
C GLY A 360 0.77 -3.56 -11.34
N ALA A 361 0.88 -4.54 -10.45
CA ALA A 361 0.33 -5.89 -10.63
C ALA A 361 -1.23 -5.94 -10.68
N GLY A 362 -1.88 -4.94 -11.28
CA GLY A 362 -3.32 -4.73 -11.27
C GLY A 362 -3.80 -3.47 -12.01
N ILE A 363 -2.90 -2.67 -12.58
CA ILE A 363 -3.23 -1.31 -13.05
C ILE A 363 -3.49 -1.33 -14.56
N GLY A 364 -4.75 -1.12 -14.95
CA GLY A 364 -5.22 -1.25 -16.33
C GLY A 364 -5.82 0.02 -16.96
N SER A 365 -5.73 1.20 -16.31
CA SER A 365 -6.28 2.43 -16.87
C SER A 365 -5.20 3.34 -17.50
N ASP A 366 -5.54 4.01 -18.60
CA ASP A 366 -4.69 5.02 -19.23
C ASP A 366 -4.38 6.20 -18.29
N LEU A 367 -5.26 6.47 -17.32
CA LEU A 367 -5.10 7.55 -16.34
C LEU A 367 -3.99 7.23 -15.33
N ASP A 368 -3.87 5.96 -14.93
CA ASP A 368 -2.84 5.53 -13.99
C ASP A 368 -1.46 5.47 -14.65
N LEU A 369 -1.39 5.06 -15.93
CA LEU A 369 -0.15 5.16 -16.71
C LEU A 369 0.30 6.62 -16.84
N GLN A 370 -0.64 7.54 -17.07
CA GLN A 370 -0.30 8.96 -17.19
C GLN A 370 0.29 9.50 -15.88
N ASN A 371 -0.34 9.22 -14.73
CA ASN A 371 0.18 9.65 -13.42
C ASN A 371 1.60 9.12 -13.18
N GLU A 372 1.83 7.85 -13.48
CA GLU A 372 3.14 7.22 -13.33
C GLU A 372 4.20 7.81 -14.27
N ILE A 373 3.81 8.22 -15.48
CA ILE A 373 4.68 8.92 -16.41
C ILE A 373 4.98 10.34 -15.92
N ASP A 374 3.99 11.04 -15.35
CA ASP A 374 4.16 12.37 -14.77
C ASP A 374 5.16 12.34 -13.60
N ASP A 375 5.04 11.35 -12.72
CA ASP A 375 5.99 11.12 -11.61
C ASP A 375 7.40 10.83 -12.14
N VAL A 376 7.54 9.99 -13.18
CA VAL A 376 8.82 9.73 -13.84
C VAL A 376 9.40 11.00 -14.46
N TYR A 377 8.57 11.82 -15.12
CA TYR A 377 9.01 13.07 -15.72
C TYR A 377 9.58 14.04 -14.68
N ASP A 378 8.85 14.23 -13.57
CA ASP A 378 9.30 15.07 -12.47
C ASP A 378 10.61 14.53 -11.85
N ALA A 379 10.71 13.22 -11.63
CA ALA A 379 11.91 12.57 -11.13
C ALA A 379 13.11 12.76 -12.06
N LEU A 380 12.94 12.56 -13.38
CA LEU A 380 13.97 12.79 -14.40
C LEU A 380 14.43 14.25 -14.42
N GLY A 381 13.52 15.19 -14.21
CA GLY A 381 13.85 16.62 -14.07
C GLY A 381 14.84 16.89 -12.94
N THR A 382 14.79 16.13 -11.84
CA THR A 382 15.71 16.32 -10.69
C THR A 382 17.17 15.99 -11.02
N ILE A 383 17.41 15.13 -12.02
CA ILE A 383 18.75 14.76 -12.47
C ILE A 383 19.16 15.53 -13.73
N GLY A 384 18.33 16.44 -14.25
CA GLY A 384 18.64 17.25 -15.44
C GLY A 384 18.26 16.61 -16.78
N VAL A 385 17.41 15.56 -16.78
CA VAL A 385 16.83 15.01 -18.02
C VAL A 385 15.45 15.63 -18.23
N ASP A 386 15.34 16.45 -19.27
CA ASP A 386 14.23 17.38 -19.50
C ASP A 386 13.46 17.12 -20.81
N ALA A 387 13.84 16.08 -21.55
CA ALA A 387 13.13 15.62 -22.74
C ALA A 387 12.61 14.19 -22.53
N LEU A 388 11.28 14.02 -22.54
CA LEU A 388 10.62 12.72 -22.39
C LEU A 388 9.73 12.42 -23.62
N ALA A 389 9.81 11.17 -24.08
CA ALA A 389 8.84 10.59 -25.00
C ALA A 389 8.15 9.39 -24.33
N ILE A 390 6.92 9.11 -24.75
CA ILE A 390 6.13 7.97 -24.27
C ILE A 390 5.99 6.96 -25.41
N ALA A 391 6.18 5.68 -25.12
CA ALA A 391 5.83 4.58 -26.01
C ALA A 391 4.57 3.85 -25.51
N SER A 392 3.77 3.31 -26.43
CA SER A 392 2.62 2.46 -26.06
C SER A 392 3.06 1.06 -25.60
N GLY A 393 4.30 0.69 -25.89
CA GLY A 393 4.93 -0.54 -25.41
C GLY A 393 6.29 -0.77 -26.07
N PHE A 394 6.81 -1.99 -25.91
CA PHE A 394 8.06 -2.43 -26.54
C PHE A 394 7.86 -3.75 -27.29
N ASP A 395 8.52 -3.90 -28.44
CA ASP A 395 8.53 -5.16 -29.19
C ASP A 395 9.41 -6.23 -28.52
N ALA A 396 9.42 -7.45 -29.07
CA ALA A 396 10.21 -8.56 -28.55
C ALA A 396 11.74 -8.36 -28.66
N GLN A 397 12.19 -7.34 -29.39
CA GLN A 397 13.59 -6.93 -29.48
C GLN A 397 13.91 -5.75 -28.55
N GLY A 398 12.91 -5.23 -27.82
CA GLY A 398 13.03 -4.11 -26.92
C GLY A 398 12.94 -2.74 -27.61
N HIS A 399 12.52 -2.67 -28.88
CA HIS A 399 12.31 -1.39 -29.55
C HIS A 399 10.96 -0.78 -29.15
N PRO A 400 10.90 0.54 -28.97
CA PRO A 400 9.68 1.22 -28.56
C PRO A 400 8.64 1.25 -29.69
N LEU A 401 7.38 1.11 -29.33
CA LEU A 401 6.21 1.15 -30.22
C LEU A 401 5.45 2.47 -30.06
N GLU A 402 4.95 3.00 -31.18
CA GLU A 402 4.06 4.19 -31.25
C GLU A 402 4.52 5.38 -30.39
N VAL A 403 5.80 5.74 -30.53
CA VAL A 403 6.43 6.81 -29.75
C VAL A 403 5.75 8.15 -30.01
N ARG A 404 5.37 8.83 -28.93
CA ARG A 404 4.81 10.18 -28.94
C ARG A 404 5.58 11.10 -27.98
N PRO A 405 5.71 12.40 -28.26
CA PRO A 405 6.29 13.33 -27.31
C PRO A 405 5.40 13.43 -26.06
N TYR A 406 6.02 13.46 -24.88
CA TYR A 406 5.31 13.79 -23.65
C TYR A 406 4.84 15.25 -23.71
N SER A 407 3.57 15.48 -23.42
CA SER A 407 2.95 16.80 -23.40
C SER A 407 2.28 16.97 -22.05
N ASN A 408 2.87 17.81 -21.22
CA ASN A 408 2.33 18.20 -19.91
C ASN A 408 1.10 19.11 -20.09
#